data_AF-A0A5M7BXX2-F1
#
_entry.id   AF-A0A5M7BXX2-F1
#
_cell.length_a   1.000
_cell.length_b   1.000
_cell.length_c   1.000
_cell.angle_alpha   90.00
_cell.angle_beta   90.00
_cell.angle_gamma   90.00
#
_symmetry.space_group_name_H-M   'P 1'
#
loop_
_entity.id
_entity.type
_entity.pdbx_description
1 polymer ?
#
loop_
_entity_poly.entity_id
_entity_poly.type
_entity_poly.pdbx_seq_one_letter_code
_entity_poly.pdbx_strand_id
1 'polypeptide(L)'
;MPAEPPPYLRIAADIRARIHSGQLRPGDRVPSTRQITEEWGVAMATATKALAALRREGLVHPVTGAGTVVTDPTHRAPRRRAPRTTDTHIDQRSIVRTAITIADAEGRTAVSMRRVAAELGAGTMSLYRHVPDKDELLRLMADAAFAETPLPEPSRHSWRRSLEKLAHQHWATYQQHPWLAPIALTSLAEPPLLPTGMAHLEWQLTALDGLGLPQHTALHIAVSLNGYVGGMAMSRSMEREYTRETGLTTRQRHETDRAEFDTLLASGRFPKLAATAASGITLDLDQLFEFGLQRHLDGITHHLTRGPAAPAGQPTRPRRR
;
A
#
# COMPACT_ATOMS: atom_id res chain seq x y z
N MET A 1 4.63 -18.22 -20.50
CA MET A 1 3.17 -18.39 -20.41
C MET A 1 2.64 -17.20 -19.62
N PRO A 2 1.86 -16.27 -20.19
CA PRO A 2 1.25 -15.22 -19.37
C PRO A 2 0.35 -15.89 -18.34
N ALA A 3 0.47 -15.48 -17.07
CA ALA A 3 -0.38 -15.98 -15.99
C ALA A 3 -1.84 -15.70 -16.32
N GLU A 4 -2.71 -16.70 -16.13
CA GLU A 4 -4.14 -16.54 -16.37
C GLU A 4 -4.69 -15.43 -15.46
N PRO A 5 -5.43 -14.45 -15.99
CA PRO A 5 -5.88 -13.32 -15.17
C PRO A 5 -6.77 -13.79 -14.02
N PRO A 6 -6.66 -13.16 -12.83
CA PRO A 6 -7.47 -13.47 -11.66
C PRO A 6 -8.96 -13.64 -11.99
N PRO A 7 -9.68 -14.57 -11.35
CA PRO A 7 -11.07 -14.90 -11.69
C PRO A 7 -12.01 -13.68 -11.75
N TYR A 8 -11.86 -12.71 -10.84
CA TYR A 8 -12.70 -11.50 -10.85
C TYR A 8 -12.45 -10.60 -12.08
N LEU A 9 -11.22 -10.55 -12.62
CA LEU A 9 -10.89 -9.79 -13.82
C LEU A 9 -11.47 -10.43 -15.07
N ARG A 10 -11.56 -11.76 -15.11
CA ARG A 10 -12.23 -12.50 -16.18
C ARG A 10 -13.73 -12.21 -16.21
N ILE A 11 -14.37 -12.24 -15.04
CA ILE A 11 -15.79 -11.90 -14.88
C ILE A 11 -16.03 -10.45 -15.30
N ALA A 12 -15.21 -9.51 -14.81
CA ALA A 12 -15.32 -8.10 -15.19
C ALA A 12 -15.11 -7.90 -16.69
N ALA A 13 -14.16 -8.60 -17.31
CA ALA A 13 -13.91 -8.53 -18.75
C ALA A 13 -15.09 -9.04 -19.57
N ASP A 14 -15.74 -10.13 -19.13
CA ASP A 14 -16.92 -10.66 -19.80
C ASP A 14 -18.10 -9.66 -19.73
N ILE A 15 -18.42 -9.16 -18.53
CA ILE A 15 -19.49 -8.17 -18.36
C ILE A 15 -19.17 -6.88 -19.15
N ARG A 16 -17.90 -6.45 -19.18
CA ARG A 16 -17.44 -5.33 -20.02
C ARG A 16 -17.70 -5.59 -21.51
N ALA A 17 -17.42 -6.80 -21.99
CA ALA A 17 -17.69 -7.18 -23.37
C ALA A 17 -19.20 -7.16 -23.66
N ARG A 18 -20.06 -7.58 -22.72
CA ARG A 18 -21.52 -7.47 -22.85
C ARG A 18 -22.00 -6.01 -22.94
N ILE A 19 -21.37 -5.09 -22.20
CA ILE A 19 -21.66 -3.64 -22.28
C ILE A 19 -21.22 -3.07 -23.63
N HIS A 20 -19.98 -3.34 -24.06
CA HIS A 20 -19.46 -2.80 -25.33
C HIS A 20 -20.14 -3.36 -26.57
N SER A 21 -20.59 -4.62 -26.52
CA SER A 21 -21.37 -5.24 -27.61
C SER A 21 -22.84 -4.80 -27.62
N GLY A 22 -23.30 -4.04 -26.62
CA GLY A 22 -24.69 -3.57 -26.53
C GLY A 22 -25.69 -4.63 -26.04
N GLN A 23 -25.22 -5.78 -25.55
CA GLN A 23 -26.05 -6.78 -24.88
C GLN A 23 -26.57 -6.27 -23.53
N LEU A 24 -25.79 -5.42 -22.86
CA LEU A 24 -26.21 -4.62 -21.71
C LEU A 24 -26.15 -3.14 -22.11
N ARG A 25 -27.32 -2.50 -22.23
CA ARG A 25 -27.45 -1.10 -22.64
C ARG A 25 -27.33 -0.17 -21.43
N PRO A 26 -26.99 1.11 -21.63
CA PRO A 26 -27.07 2.12 -20.58
C PRO A 26 -28.41 2.07 -19.83
N GLY A 27 -28.34 2.00 -18.50
CA GLY A 27 -29.52 1.84 -17.62
C GLY A 27 -29.94 0.40 -17.34
N ASP A 28 -29.46 -0.60 -18.11
CA ASP A 28 -29.74 -2.00 -17.84
C ASP A 28 -29.06 -2.46 -16.56
N ARG A 29 -29.70 -3.39 -15.85
CA ARG A 29 -29.14 -4.01 -14.65
C ARG A 29 -28.04 -4.97 -15.04
N VAL A 30 -26.86 -4.80 -14.46
CA VAL A 30 -25.81 -5.83 -14.53
C VAL A 30 -26.11 -6.96 -13.54
N PRO A 31 -25.57 -8.18 -13.76
CA PRO A 31 -25.75 -9.28 -12.83
C PRO A 31 -25.40 -8.89 -11.39
N SER A 32 -26.30 -9.19 -10.46
CA SER A 32 -26.07 -8.96 -9.03
C SER A 32 -24.94 -9.87 -8.51
N THR A 33 -24.38 -9.54 -7.35
CA THR A 33 -23.33 -10.35 -6.70
C THR A 33 -23.70 -11.82 -6.57
N ARG A 34 -24.97 -12.10 -6.25
CA ARG A 34 -25.51 -13.45 -6.16
C ARG A 34 -25.59 -14.13 -7.51
N GLN A 35 -26.11 -13.45 -8.53
CA GLN A 35 -26.16 -13.98 -9.90
C GLN A 35 -24.76 -14.25 -10.44
N ILE A 36 -23.76 -13.42 -10.14
CA ILE A 36 -22.38 -13.65 -10.54
C ILE A 36 -21.80 -14.89 -9.85
N THR A 37 -22.14 -15.10 -8.58
CA THR A 37 -21.73 -16.30 -7.83
C THR A 37 -22.31 -17.56 -8.46
N GLU A 38 -23.59 -17.52 -8.83
CA GLU A 38 -24.32 -18.64 -9.45
C GLU A 38 -23.85 -18.91 -10.90
N GLU A 39 -23.67 -17.87 -11.72
CA GLU A 39 -23.32 -17.99 -13.15
C GLU A 39 -21.84 -18.35 -13.38
N TRP A 40 -20.91 -17.86 -12.54
CA TRP A 40 -19.47 -18.16 -12.67
C TRP A 40 -18.93 -19.14 -11.63
N GLY A 41 -19.75 -19.64 -10.71
CA GLY A 41 -19.33 -20.61 -9.69
C GLY A 41 -18.24 -20.08 -8.75
N VAL A 42 -18.26 -18.79 -8.42
CA VAL A 42 -17.22 -18.12 -7.61
C VAL A 42 -17.71 -17.72 -6.22
N ALA A 43 -16.79 -17.53 -5.28
CA ALA A 43 -17.14 -16.96 -3.98
C ALA A 43 -17.73 -15.54 -4.11
N MET A 44 -18.66 -15.19 -3.22
CA MET A 44 -19.30 -13.86 -3.15
C MET A 44 -18.30 -12.69 -3.10
N ALA A 45 -17.13 -12.88 -2.46
CA ALA A 45 -16.06 -11.89 -2.43
C ALA A 45 -15.48 -11.61 -3.84
N THR A 46 -15.31 -12.65 -4.65
CA THR A 46 -14.85 -12.54 -6.05
C THR A 46 -15.87 -11.83 -6.93
N ALA A 47 -17.16 -12.16 -6.76
CA ALA A 47 -18.25 -11.47 -7.44
C ALA A 47 -18.31 -9.97 -7.08
N THR A 48 -18.10 -9.64 -5.81
CA THR A 48 -18.01 -8.25 -5.33
C THR A 48 -16.84 -7.52 -5.98
N LYS A 49 -15.66 -8.16 -6.05
CA LYS A 49 -14.46 -7.60 -6.71
C LYS A 49 -14.66 -7.36 -8.20
N ALA A 50 -15.41 -8.22 -8.89
CA ALA A 50 -15.72 -8.04 -10.31
C ALA A 50 -16.59 -6.78 -10.55
N LEU A 51 -17.66 -6.60 -9.77
CA LEU A 51 -18.50 -5.41 -9.85
C LEU A 51 -17.76 -4.14 -9.42
N ALA A 52 -16.88 -4.22 -8.42
CA ALA A 52 -16.04 -3.10 -8.02
C ALA A 52 -15.07 -2.67 -9.13
N ALA A 53 -14.50 -3.64 -9.87
CA ALA A 53 -13.64 -3.33 -11.02
C ALA A 53 -14.40 -2.57 -12.12
N LEU A 54 -15.61 -3.00 -12.47
CA LEU A 54 -16.46 -2.31 -13.46
C LEU A 54 -16.86 -0.90 -13.01
N ARG A 55 -17.10 -0.69 -11.71
CA ARG A 55 -17.40 0.65 -11.15
C ARG A 55 -16.20 1.57 -11.24
N ARG A 56 -15.00 1.07 -10.95
CA ARG A 56 -13.75 1.83 -11.05
C ARG A 56 -13.48 2.30 -12.49
N GLU A 57 -13.88 1.50 -13.46
CA GLU A 57 -13.82 1.82 -14.90
C GLU A 57 -14.95 2.76 -15.35
N GLY A 58 -15.87 3.14 -14.46
CA GLY A 58 -17.00 4.01 -14.77
C GLY A 58 -18.12 3.34 -15.57
N LEU A 59 -18.02 2.04 -15.85
CA LEU A 59 -18.95 1.30 -16.71
C LEU A 59 -20.30 1.03 -16.05
N VAL A 60 -20.34 1.00 -14.71
CA VAL A 60 -21.57 0.72 -13.95
C VAL A 60 -21.65 1.57 -12.68
N HIS A 61 -22.86 1.83 -12.19
CA HIS A 61 -23.12 2.54 -10.94
C HIS A 61 -24.29 1.93 -10.16
N PRO A 62 -24.29 2.00 -8.82
CA PRO A 62 -25.41 1.52 -8.00
C PRO A 62 -26.61 2.46 -8.04
N VAL A 63 -27.82 1.90 -8.15
CA VAL A 63 -29.11 2.62 -8.08
C VAL A 63 -29.96 2.00 -6.95
N THR A 64 -30.42 2.83 -6.03
CA THR A 64 -31.25 2.41 -4.89
C THR A 64 -32.48 1.66 -5.37
N GLY A 65 -32.69 0.43 -4.88
CA GLY A 65 -33.82 -0.43 -5.23
C GLY A 65 -33.74 -1.13 -6.59
N ALA A 66 -32.76 -0.77 -7.45
CA ALA A 66 -32.59 -1.38 -8.77
C ALA A 66 -31.31 -2.21 -8.92
N GLY A 67 -30.38 -2.15 -7.96
CA GLY A 67 -29.12 -2.88 -8.01
C GLY A 67 -28.02 -2.07 -8.69
N THR A 68 -27.12 -2.73 -9.42
CA THR A 68 -26.07 -2.03 -10.19
C THR A 68 -26.50 -1.97 -11.64
N VAL A 69 -26.40 -0.80 -12.28
CA VAL A 69 -26.81 -0.58 -13.67
C VAL A 69 -25.66 -0.04 -14.51
N VAL A 70 -25.72 -0.24 -15.82
CA VAL A 70 -24.74 0.29 -16.79
C VAL A 70 -24.83 1.81 -16.84
N THR A 71 -23.67 2.47 -16.78
CA THR A 71 -23.57 3.94 -16.84
C THR A 71 -23.91 4.45 -18.24
N ASP A 72 -24.70 5.52 -18.32
CA ASP A 72 -24.98 6.23 -19.55
C ASP A 72 -23.91 7.32 -19.79
N PRO A 73 -23.06 7.21 -20.83
CA PRO A 73 -22.06 8.24 -21.15
C PRO A 73 -22.68 9.57 -21.61
N THR A 74 -23.97 9.60 -21.95
CA THR A 74 -24.69 10.81 -22.40
C THR A 74 -25.47 11.52 -21.30
N HIS A 75 -25.69 10.88 -20.14
CA HIS A 75 -26.44 11.47 -19.04
C HIS A 75 -25.51 12.25 -18.09
N ARG A 76 -25.24 13.52 -18.41
CA ARG A 76 -24.69 14.48 -17.45
C ARG A 76 -25.74 14.75 -16.38
N ALA A 77 -25.60 14.12 -15.22
CA ALA A 77 -26.58 14.22 -14.12
C ALA A 77 -26.95 15.70 -13.80
N PRO A 78 -28.25 16.02 -13.63
CA PRO A 78 -28.66 17.37 -13.29
C PRO A 78 -28.19 17.74 -11.88
N ARG A 79 -27.51 18.88 -11.73
CA ARG A 79 -27.13 19.46 -10.42
C ARG A 79 -28.40 19.87 -9.67
N ARG A 80 -28.99 18.98 -8.88
CA ARG A 80 -30.12 19.31 -8.01
C ARG A 80 -29.60 19.94 -6.72
N ARG A 81 -29.92 21.23 -6.52
CA ARG A 81 -29.73 21.97 -5.26
C ARG A 81 -30.33 21.18 -4.10
N ALA A 82 -29.52 20.85 -3.09
CA ALA A 82 -29.98 20.15 -1.89
C ALA A 82 -30.69 21.13 -0.93
N PRO A 83 -31.78 20.71 -0.25
CA PRO A 83 -32.32 21.43 0.90
C PRO A 83 -31.35 21.33 2.07
N ARG A 84 -31.16 22.44 2.78
CA ARG A 84 -30.36 22.51 4.02
C ARG A 84 -31.08 21.79 5.14
N THR A 85 -30.54 20.65 5.58
CA THR A 85 -30.74 20.10 6.92
C THR A 85 -29.37 19.76 7.48
N THR A 86 -29.13 20.22 8.71
CA THR A 86 -27.96 19.91 9.54
C THR A 86 -27.80 18.41 9.69
N ASP A 87 -26.82 17.84 8.98
CA ASP A 87 -26.48 16.41 9.09
C ASP A 87 -24.97 16.26 8.84
N THR A 88 -24.28 15.53 9.69
CA THR A 88 -22.83 15.32 9.67
C THR A 88 -22.45 14.80 8.28
N HIS A 89 -21.84 15.65 7.45
CA HIS A 89 -21.66 15.33 6.03
C HIS A 89 -20.66 14.19 5.86
N ILE A 90 -21.17 12.97 5.72
CA ILE A 90 -20.37 11.79 5.41
C ILE A 90 -19.83 11.99 3.99
N ASP A 91 -18.54 12.22 3.91
CA ASP A 91 -17.78 12.24 2.67
C ASP A 91 -16.59 11.27 2.72
N GLN A 92 -15.95 11.04 1.58
CA GLN A 92 -14.81 10.12 1.48
C GLN A 92 -13.68 10.48 2.45
N ARG A 93 -13.43 11.79 2.68
CA ARG A 93 -12.37 12.26 3.57
C ARG A 93 -12.67 11.91 5.03
N SER A 94 -13.91 12.09 5.47
CA SER A 94 -14.38 11.73 6.82
C SER A 94 -14.29 10.21 7.05
N ILE A 95 -14.63 9.40 6.04
CA ILE A 95 -14.52 7.94 6.09
C ILE A 95 -13.07 7.51 6.23
N VAL A 96 -12.17 8.03 5.38
CA VAL A 96 -10.75 7.70 5.40
C VAL A 96 -10.11 8.09 6.73
N ARG A 97 -10.33 9.31 7.22
CA ARG A 97 -9.79 9.78 8.51
C ARG A 97 -10.25 8.89 9.66
N THR A 98 -11.52 8.53 9.70
CA THR A 98 -12.07 7.66 10.74
C THR A 98 -11.45 6.26 10.67
N ALA A 99 -11.28 5.73 9.46
CA ALA A 99 -10.62 4.44 9.27
C ALA A 99 -9.15 4.46 9.69
N ILE A 100 -8.41 5.56 9.44
CA ILE A 100 -7.04 5.77 9.93
C ILE A 100 -7.02 5.78 11.46
N THR A 101 -7.93 6.52 12.11
CA THR A 101 -8.02 6.56 13.58
C THR A 101 -8.24 5.17 14.18
N ILE A 102 -9.14 4.37 13.59
CA ILE A 102 -9.36 2.98 14.01
C ILE A 102 -8.08 2.15 13.79
N ALA A 103 -7.40 2.30 12.65
CA ALA A 103 -6.21 1.53 12.33
C ALA A 103 -5.01 1.87 13.23
N ASP A 104 -4.84 3.14 13.59
CA ASP A 104 -3.80 3.60 14.51
C ASP A 104 -3.98 2.99 15.90
N ALA A 105 -5.22 2.99 16.40
CA ALA A 105 -5.56 2.45 17.72
C ALA A 105 -5.57 0.91 17.72
N GLU A 106 -6.43 0.32 16.90
CA GLU A 106 -6.81 -1.10 16.97
C GLU A 106 -6.12 -1.97 15.91
N GLY A 107 -5.55 -1.35 14.87
CA GLY A 107 -4.83 -2.06 13.81
C GLY A 107 -5.60 -2.26 12.52
N ARG A 108 -4.86 -2.70 11.50
CA ARG A 108 -5.38 -2.89 10.14
C ARG A 108 -6.55 -3.88 10.07
N THR A 109 -6.53 -4.91 10.90
CA THR A 109 -7.53 -5.98 10.92
C THR A 109 -8.87 -5.50 11.46
N ALA A 110 -8.87 -4.58 12.43
CA ALA A 110 -10.07 -3.97 13.02
C ALA A 110 -10.85 -3.07 12.03
N VAL A 111 -10.19 -2.52 11.02
CA VAL A 111 -10.82 -1.69 10.00
C VAL A 111 -11.80 -2.53 9.17
N SER A 112 -13.09 -2.23 9.29
CA SER A 112 -14.15 -2.82 8.48
C SER A 112 -15.19 -1.76 8.13
N MET A 113 -15.90 -1.95 6.99
CA MET A 113 -16.95 -1.02 6.58
C MET A 113 -18.00 -0.81 7.68
N ARG A 114 -18.35 -1.88 8.41
CA ARG A 114 -19.30 -1.80 9.52
C ARG A 114 -18.75 -1.01 10.71
N ARG A 115 -17.48 -1.25 11.09
CA ARG A 115 -16.83 -0.54 12.21
C ARG A 115 -16.72 0.96 11.92
N VAL A 116 -16.29 1.32 10.72
CA VAL A 116 -16.16 2.72 10.30
C VAL A 116 -17.54 3.40 10.22
N ALA A 117 -18.57 2.69 9.73
CA ALA A 117 -19.94 3.22 9.71
C ALA A 117 -20.47 3.46 11.13
N ALA A 118 -20.26 2.51 12.04
CA ALA A 118 -20.65 2.64 13.44
C ALA A 118 -19.97 3.83 14.13
N GLU A 119 -18.67 4.02 13.90
CA GLU A 119 -17.90 5.15 14.44
C GLU A 119 -18.39 6.50 13.90
N LEU A 120 -18.85 6.53 12.65
CA LEU A 120 -19.44 7.73 12.02
C LEU A 120 -20.93 7.95 12.37
N GLY A 121 -21.56 7.07 13.14
CA GLY A 121 -23.01 7.11 13.39
C GLY A 121 -23.85 6.90 12.11
N ALA A 122 -23.28 6.24 11.11
CA ALA A 122 -23.86 6.08 9.78
C ALA A 122 -24.30 4.64 9.49
N GLY A 123 -25.25 4.48 8.57
CA GLY A 123 -25.53 3.16 7.99
C GLY A 123 -24.41 2.71 7.03
N THR A 124 -24.02 1.43 7.06
CA THR A 124 -22.96 0.88 6.20
C THR A 124 -23.19 1.15 4.71
N MET A 125 -24.45 1.15 4.26
CA MET A 125 -24.82 1.46 2.87
C MET A 125 -24.47 2.89 2.46
N SER A 126 -24.36 3.82 3.41
CA SER A 126 -23.92 5.19 3.12
C SER A 126 -22.44 5.27 2.77
N LEU A 127 -21.60 4.45 3.40
CA LEU A 127 -20.16 4.41 3.10
C LEU A 127 -19.89 3.85 1.70
N TYR A 128 -20.65 2.83 1.28
CA TYR A 128 -20.50 2.21 -0.04
C TYR A 128 -20.76 3.15 -1.22
N ARG A 129 -21.39 4.32 -0.99
CA ARG A 129 -21.52 5.37 -2.02
C ARG A 129 -20.21 6.11 -2.28
N HIS A 130 -19.32 6.15 -1.29
CA HIS A 130 -18.04 6.88 -1.35
C HIS A 130 -16.85 5.95 -1.52
N VAL A 131 -16.92 4.74 -0.94
CA VAL A 131 -15.84 3.76 -0.97
C VAL A 131 -16.42 2.38 -1.26
N PRO A 132 -16.09 1.75 -2.40
CA PRO A 132 -16.79 0.56 -2.89
C PRO A 132 -16.54 -0.70 -2.04
N ASP A 133 -15.36 -0.82 -1.43
CA ASP A 133 -14.97 -1.98 -0.63
C ASP A 133 -13.82 -1.65 0.36
N LYS A 134 -13.45 -2.64 1.20
CA LYS A 134 -12.37 -2.50 2.18
C LYS A 134 -11.00 -2.32 1.52
N ASP A 135 -10.75 -2.96 0.37
CA ASP A 135 -9.45 -2.88 -0.29
C ASP A 135 -9.20 -1.45 -0.81
N GLU A 136 -10.24 -0.82 -1.39
CA GLU A 136 -10.19 0.58 -1.79
C GLU A 136 -10.09 1.51 -0.58
N LEU A 137 -10.77 1.22 0.52
CA LEU A 137 -10.60 1.99 1.76
C LEU A 137 -9.14 1.97 2.23
N LEU A 138 -8.50 0.79 2.27
CA LEU A 138 -7.10 0.64 2.67
C LEU A 138 -6.14 1.39 1.74
N ARG A 139 -6.41 1.41 0.43
CA ARG A 139 -5.64 2.22 -0.52
C ARG A 139 -5.78 3.71 -0.28
N LEU A 140 -7.00 4.20 -0.05
CA LEU A 140 -7.26 5.61 0.24
C LEU A 140 -6.64 6.04 1.58
N MET A 141 -6.68 5.17 2.58
CA MET A 141 -5.98 5.38 3.85
C MET A 141 -4.47 5.49 3.64
N ALA A 142 -3.88 4.60 2.85
CA ALA A 142 -2.44 4.64 2.57
C ALA A 142 -2.03 5.91 1.82
N ASP A 143 -2.80 6.31 0.80
CA ASP A 143 -2.56 7.56 0.06
C ASP A 143 -2.65 8.78 0.99
N ALA A 144 -3.68 8.83 1.84
CA ALA A 144 -3.87 9.91 2.81
C ALA A 144 -2.75 9.98 3.85
N ALA A 145 -2.28 8.84 4.36
CA ALA A 145 -1.19 8.78 5.35
C ALA A 145 0.14 9.32 4.78
N PHE A 146 0.47 8.98 3.54
CA PHE A 146 1.64 9.59 2.87
C PHE A 146 1.45 11.09 2.61
N ALA A 147 0.22 11.55 2.43
CA ALA A 147 -0.08 12.95 2.15
C ALA A 147 -0.09 13.85 3.40
N GLU A 148 -0.01 13.29 4.62
CA GLU A 148 -0.05 14.08 5.85
C GLU A 148 1.17 15.01 6.00
N THR A 149 2.33 14.55 5.52
CA THR A 149 3.56 15.33 5.54
C THR A 149 3.88 15.79 4.12
N PRO A 150 3.98 17.10 3.86
CA PRO A 150 4.34 17.59 2.53
C PRO A 150 5.74 17.13 2.14
N LEU A 151 5.92 16.85 0.85
CA LEU A 151 7.23 16.54 0.28
C LEU A 151 8.24 17.64 0.63
N PRO A 152 9.47 17.28 1.01
CA PRO A 152 10.44 18.26 1.41
C PRO A 152 10.93 19.04 0.19
N GLU A 153 11.37 20.28 0.37
CA GLU A 153 12.10 20.97 -0.71
C GLU A 153 13.40 20.20 -1.02
N PRO A 154 13.65 19.85 -2.30
CA PRO A 154 14.89 19.18 -2.68
C PRO A 154 16.11 20.04 -2.35
N SER A 155 17.12 19.43 -1.75
CA SER A 155 18.42 20.07 -1.61
C SER A 155 19.06 20.23 -2.98
N ARG A 156 19.15 21.49 -3.44
CA ARG A 156 19.72 21.86 -4.76
C ARG A 156 21.15 21.38 -4.99
N HIS A 157 21.88 21.07 -3.93
CA HIS A 157 23.32 20.77 -3.98
C HIS A 157 23.65 19.36 -3.49
N SER A 158 22.66 18.57 -3.06
CA SER A 158 22.94 17.24 -2.50
C SER A 158 21.73 16.31 -2.62
N TRP A 159 21.75 15.45 -3.65
CA TRP A 159 20.83 14.33 -3.80
C TRP A 159 20.77 13.49 -2.52
N ARG A 160 21.92 13.28 -1.86
CA ARG A 160 22.02 12.46 -0.65
C ARG A 160 21.16 13.05 0.47
N ARG A 161 21.32 14.34 0.77
CA ARG A 161 20.52 15.02 1.81
C ARG A 161 19.02 15.01 1.46
N SER A 162 18.68 15.13 0.17
CA SER A 162 17.28 15.04 -0.27
C SER A 162 16.69 13.65 0.04
N LEU A 163 17.37 12.58 -0.39
CA LEU A 163 16.89 11.22 -0.16
C LEU A 163 16.87 10.83 1.32
N GLU A 164 17.88 11.26 2.08
CA GLU A 164 17.94 11.07 3.53
C GLU A 164 16.75 11.72 4.23
N LYS A 165 16.47 12.99 3.93
CA LYS A 165 15.33 13.72 4.51
C LYS A 165 14.00 13.05 4.19
N LEU A 166 13.82 12.58 2.95
CA LEU A 166 12.60 11.86 2.57
C LEU A 166 12.49 10.51 3.31
N ALA A 167 13.60 9.78 3.45
CA ALA A 167 13.64 8.50 4.16
C ALA A 167 13.26 8.68 5.64
N HIS A 168 13.76 9.72 6.31
CA HIS A 168 13.35 10.07 7.67
C HIS A 168 11.87 10.43 7.77
N GLN A 169 11.31 11.16 6.80
CA GLN A 169 9.88 11.45 6.76
C GLN A 169 9.04 10.18 6.59
N HIS A 170 9.41 9.31 5.64
CA HIS A 170 8.75 8.01 5.48
C HIS A 170 8.82 7.17 6.75
N TRP A 171 9.99 7.12 7.40
CA TRP A 171 10.16 6.43 8.68
C TRP A 171 9.22 6.99 9.75
N ALA A 172 9.13 8.31 9.89
CA ALA A 172 8.21 8.95 10.83
C ALA A 172 6.74 8.61 10.52
N THR A 173 6.32 8.65 9.25
CA THR A 173 4.96 8.26 8.83
C THR A 173 4.67 6.80 9.18
N TYR A 174 5.60 5.88 8.95
CA TYR A 174 5.41 4.47 9.32
C TYR A 174 5.37 4.26 10.84
N GLN A 175 6.11 5.06 11.62
CA GLN A 175 6.03 5.02 13.07
C GLN A 175 4.69 5.52 13.61
N GLN A 176 4.13 6.56 12.98
CA GLN A 176 2.80 7.09 13.27
C GLN A 176 1.69 6.12 12.87
N HIS A 177 1.83 5.49 11.70
CA HIS A 177 0.84 4.57 11.11
C HIS A 177 1.41 3.17 10.84
N PRO A 178 1.62 2.31 11.87
CA PRO A 178 2.22 0.99 11.67
C PRO A 178 1.39 0.01 10.83
N TRP A 179 0.13 0.32 10.52
CA TRP A 179 -0.67 -0.47 9.58
C TRP A 179 -0.34 -0.20 8.10
N LEU A 180 0.46 0.83 7.81
CA LEU A 180 0.75 1.31 6.45
C LEU A 180 1.74 0.42 5.69
N ALA A 181 2.84 -0.02 6.33
CA ALA A 181 3.88 -0.81 5.66
C ALA A 181 3.34 -2.11 5.02
N PRO A 182 2.45 -2.88 5.67
CA PRO A 182 1.79 -4.03 5.05
C PRO A 182 0.94 -3.73 3.82
N ILE A 183 0.54 -2.48 3.60
CA ILE A 183 -0.21 -2.05 2.41
C ILE A 183 0.78 -1.58 1.34
N ALA A 184 1.68 -0.66 1.71
CA ALA A 184 2.65 -0.06 0.81
C ALA A 184 3.64 -1.08 0.20
N LEU A 185 3.98 -2.14 0.96
CA LEU A 185 4.93 -3.17 0.53
C LEU A 185 4.27 -4.45 -0.01
N THR A 186 2.97 -4.44 -0.32
CA THR A 186 2.31 -5.62 -0.91
C THR A 186 3.01 -6.08 -2.19
N SER A 187 3.55 -5.14 -2.99
CA SER A 187 4.41 -5.42 -4.13
C SER A 187 5.36 -4.25 -4.36
N LEU A 188 6.67 -4.54 -4.39
CA LEU A 188 7.70 -3.55 -4.73
C LEU A 188 7.87 -3.39 -6.25
N ALA A 189 7.58 -4.45 -7.01
CA ALA A 189 7.70 -4.45 -8.47
C ALA A 189 6.48 -3.81 -9.16
N GLU A 190 5.31 -3.93 -8.54
CA GLU A 190 4.05 -3.36 -9.02
C GLU A 190 3.36 -2.64 -7.85
N PRO A 191 3.90 -1.50 -7.40
CA PRO A 191 3.34 -0.79 -6.27
C PRO A 191 1.90 -0.37 -6.56
N PRO A 192 1.02 -0.37 -5.55
CA PRO A 192 -0.34 0.13 -5.71
C PRO A 192 -0.29 1.57 -6.26
N LEU A 193 -1.08 1.84 -7.31
CA LEU A 193 -1.15 3.18 -7.93
C LEU A 193 -1.79 4.20 -6.97
N LEU A 194 -1.01 4.76 -6.06
CA LEU A 194 -1.44 5.77 -5.10
C LEU A 194 -0.95 7.14 -5.62
N PRO A 195 -1.82 8.12 -5.91
CA PRO A 195 -1.39 9.42 -6.45
C PRO A 195 -0.27 10.08 -5.65
N THR A 196 -0.36 10.05 -4.32
CA THR A 196 0.66 10.58 -3.44
C THR A 196 1.92 9.73 -3.51
N GLY A 197 1.81 8.41 -3.47
CA GLY A 197 2.97 7.50 -3.65
C GLY A 197 3.73 7.75 -4.95
N MET A 198 3.01 8.00 -6.05
CA MET A 198 3.61 8.37 -7.34
C MET A 198 4.32 9.74 -7.29
N ALA A 199 3.76 10.72 -6.58
CA ALA A 199 4.41 12.01 -6.39
C ALA A 199 5.70 11.89 -5.57
N HIS A 200 5.76 11.01 -4.57
CA HIS A 200 6.99 10.72 -3.84
C HIS A 200 8.06 10.08 -4.74
N LEU A 201 7.66 9.14 -5.60
CA LEU A 201 8.58 8.51 -6.55
C LEU A 201 9.12 9.54 -7.56
N GLU A 202 8.24 10.36 -8.15
CA GLU A 202 8.62 11.43 -9.06
C GLU A 202 9.62 12.38 -8.39
N TRP A 203 9.33 12.79 -7.15
CA TRP A 203 10.23 13.65 -6.37
C TRP A 203 11.62 13.02 -6.15
N GLN A 204 11.68 11.72 -5.86
CA GLN A 204 12.96 11.00 -5.69
C GLN A 204 13.76 10.96 -6.99
N LEU A 205 13.08 10.73 -8.13
CA LEU A 205 13.71 10.76 -9.44
C LEU A 205 14.23 12.17 -9.75
N THR A 206 13.44 13.21 -9.50
CA THR A 206 13.88 14.61 -9.64
C THR A 206 15.08 14.93 -8.73
N ALA A 207 15.13 14.40 -7.52
CA ALA A 207 16.27 14.60 -6.61
C ALA A 207 17.57 13.92 -7.10
N LEU A 208 17.45 12.93 -8.00
CA LEU A 208 18.56 12.21 -8.64
C LEU A 208 18.92 12.78 -10.02
N ASP A 209 18.16 13.74 -10.53
CA ASP A 209 18.43 14.37 -11.82
C ASP A 209 19.77 15.12 -11.81
N GLY A 210 20.40 15.21 -12.99
CA GLY A 210 21.69 15.87 -13.15
C GLY A 210 22.91 15.06 -12.70
N LEU A 211 22.72 13.84 -12.17
CA LEU A 211 23.81 12.94 -11.78
C LEU A 211 24.35 12.07 -12.93
N GLY A 212 23.83 12.23 -14.15
CA GLY A 212 24.23 11.42 -15.31
C GLY A 212 23.84 9.95 -15.23
N LEU A 213 22.86 9.61 -14.38
CA LEU A 213 22.38 8.26 -14.17
C LEU A 213 21.50 7.78 -15.33
N PRO A 214 21.62 6.50 -15.77
CA PRO A 214 20.58 5.86 -16.56
C PRO A 214 19.25 5.84 -15.79
N GLN A 215 18.12 6.01 -16.50
CA GLN A 215 16.79 6.07 -15.89
C GLN A 215 16.46 4.83 -15.03
N HIS A 216 16.84 3.63 -15.49
CA HIS A 216 16.63 2.40 -14.73
C HIS A 216 17.43 2.38 -13.41
N THR A 217 18.63 2.97 -13.38
CA THR A 217 19.46 3.08 -12.19
C THR A 217 18.83 4.04 -11.18
N ALA A 218 18.34 5.20 -11.64
CA ALA A 218 17.64 6.15 -10.77
C ALA A 218 16.39 5.52 -10.14
N LEU A 219 15.62 4.77 -10.94
CA LEU A 219 14.45 4.03 -10.44
C LEU A 219 14.83 2.95 -9.41
N HIS A 220 15.88 2.16 -9.66
CA HIS A 220 16.36 1.18 -8.70
C HIS A 220 16.81 1.82 -7.38
N ILE A 221 17.48 2.97 -7.44
CA ILE A 221 17.87 3.73 -6.23
C ILE A 221 16.63 4.13 -5.44
N ALA A 222 15.64 4.77 -6.09
CA ALA A 222 14.43 5.24 -5.43
C ALA A 222 13.61 4.08 -4.82
N VAL A 223 13.35 3.03 -5.61
CA VAL A 223 12.57 1.86 -5.16
C VAL A 223 13.28 1.07 -4.07
N SER A 224 14.61 0.89 -4.17
CA SER A 224 15.38 0.17 -3.14
C SER A 224 15.41 0.92 -1.81
N LEU A 225 15.50 2.26 -1.84
CA LEU A 225 15.39 3.07 -0.64
C LEU A 225 14.02 2.90 0.02
N ASN A 226 12.93 3.00 -0.76
CA ASN A 226 11.57 2.80 -0.26
C ASN A 226 11.39 1.38 0.31
N GLY A 227 11.95 0.37 -0.34
CA GLY A 227 11.96 -1.01 0.13
C GLY A 227 12.74 -1.19 1.43
N TYR A 228 13.87 -0.52 1.60
CA TYR A 228 14.64 -0.52 2.84
C TYR A 228 13.83 0.10 4.00
N VAL A 229 13.33 1.32 3.83
CA VAL A 229 12.57 2.03 4.87
C VAL A 229 11.29 1.26 5.22
N GLY A 230 10.55 0.82 4.20
CA GLY A 230 9.35 0.02 4.40
C GLY A 230 9.65 -1.33 5.06
N GLY A 231 10.76 -1.98 4.71
CA GLY A 231 11.15 -3.27 5.28
C GLY A 231 11.41 -3.17 6.79
N MET A 232 12.11 -2.13 7.21
CA MET A 232 12.27 -1.79 8.63
C MET A 232 10.92 -1.53 9.31
N ALA A 233 10.03 -0.81 8.63
CA ALA A 233 8.69 -0.53 9.16
C ALA A 233 7.81 -1.77 9.27
N MET A 234 8.00 -2.76 8.39
CA MET A 234 7.32 -4.04 8.45
C MET A 234 7.64 -4.78 9.76
N SER A 235 8.91 -4.78 10.19
CA SER A 235 9.29 -5.39 11.47
C SER A 235 8.53 -4.78 12.66
N ARG A 236 8.37 -3.44 12.67
CA ARG A 236 7.56 -2.73 13.69
C ARG A 236 6.07 -3.06 13.59
N SER A 237 5.57 -3.23 12.38
CA SER A 237 4.18 -3.62 12.12
C SER A 237 3.88 -5.00 12.69
N MET A 238 4.79 -5.96 12.46
CA MET A 238 4.70 -7.33 12.99
C MET A 238 4.80 -7.36 14.51
N GLU A 239 5.71 -6.56 15.09
CA GLU A 239 5.85 -6.42 16.55
C GLU A 239 4.56 -5.92 17.21
N ARG A 240 3.92 -4.91 16.63
CA ARG A 240 2.64 -4.39 17.14
C ARG A 240 1.52 -5.41 17.03
N GLU A 241 1.43 -6.12 15.92
CA GLU A 241 0.39 -7.15 15.76
C GLU A 241 0.58 -8.27 16.78
N TYR A 242 1.81 -8.76 16.95
CA TYR A 242 2.12 -9.76 17.97
C TYR A 242 1.76 -9.29 19.39
N THR A 243 2.11 -8.04 19.73
CA THR A 243 1.77 -7.46 21.05
C THR A 243 0.25 -7.39 21.24
N ARG A 244 -0.52 -7.08 20.20
CA ARG A 244 -1.99 -7.04 20.27
C ARG A 244 -2.60 -8.43 20.44
N GLU A 245 -2.08 -9.42 19.73
CA GLU A 245 -2.59 -10.80 19.77
C GLU A 245 -2.26 -11.50 21.10
N THR A 246 -1.06 -11.27 21.63
CA THR A 246 -0.55 -12.00 22.81
C THR A 246 -0.60 -11.20 24.11
N GLY A 247 -0.73 -9.86 24.03
CA GLY A 247 -0.58 -8.95 25.16
C GLY A 247 0.87 -8.73 25.62
N LEU A 248 1.85 -9.42 25.01
CA LEU A 248 3.25 -9.34 25.41
C LEU A 248 4.00 -8.31 24.57
N THR A 249 4.58 -7.32 25.24
CA THR A 249 5.53 -6.40 24.59
C THR A 249 6.83 -7.11 24.23
N THR A 250 7.61 -6.57 23.28
CA THR A 250 8.91 -7.12 22.91
C THR A 250 9.85 -7.31 24.10
N ARG A 251 9.87 -6.35 25.04
CA ARG A 251 10.66 -6.48 26.27
C ARG A 251 10.21 -7.66 27.13
N GLN A 252 8.90 -7.81 27.36
CA GLN A 252 8.36 -8.93 28.14
C GLN A 252 8.59 -10.28 27.46
N ARG A 253 8.51 -10.32 26.13
CA ARG A 253 8.88 -11.51 25.34
C ARG A 253 10.35 -11.85 25.55
N HIS A 254 11.25 -10.87 25.38
CA HIS A 254 12.68 -11.08 25.62
C HIS A 254 12.97 -11.54 27.06
N GLU A 255 12.26 -11.02 28.06
CA GLU A 255 12.37 -11.46 29.46
C GLU A 255 11.86 -12.90 29.66
N THR A 256 10.75 -13.26 29.02
CA THR A 256 10.15 -14.61 29.07
C THR A 256 11.08 -15.63 28.42
N ASP A 257 11.62 -15.31 27.24
CA ASP A 257 12.48 -16.20 26.47
C ASP A 257 13.94 -16.18 26.95
N ARG A 258 14.28 -15.31 27.94
CA ARG A 258 15.67 -15.07 28.35
C ARG A 258 16.37 -16.33 28.83
N ALA A 259 15.70 -17.15 29.64
CA ALA A 259 16.29 -18.37 30.18
C ALA A 259 16.61 -19.40 29.08
N GLU A 260 15.73 -19.53 28.08
CA GLU A 260 15.95 -20.37 26.91
C GLU A 260 17.09 -19.82 26.06
N PHE A 261 17.10 -18.51 25.82
CA PHE A 261 18.15 -17.83 25.09
C PHE A 261 19.52 -18.00 25.75
N ASP A 262 19.62 -17.80 27.07
CA ASP A 262 20.86 -18.00 27.83
C ASP A 262 21.34 -19.46 27.76
N THR A 263 20.41 -20.42 27.81
CA THR A 263 20.72 -21.85 27.63
C THR A 263 21.29 -22.13 26.23
N LEU A 264 20.71 -21.52 25.18
CA LEU A 264 21.22 -21.64 23.81
C LEU A 264 22.62 -21.03 23.67
N LEU A 265 22.88 -19.87 24.28
CA LEU A 265 24.20 -19.23 24.24
C LEU A 265 25.26 -20.04 25.00
N ALA A 266 24.90 -20.63 26.14
CA ALA A 266 25.78 -21.48 26.94
C ALA A 266 26.12 -22.83 26.27
N SER A 267 25.37 -23.24 25.24
CA SER A 267 25.61 -24.50 24.51
C SER A 267 26.95 -24.56 23.75
N GLY A 268 27.66 -23.43 23.60
CA GLY A 268 28.89 -23.33 22.82
C GLY A 268 28.68 -23.33 21.30
N ARG A 269 27.44 -23.51 20.81
CA ARG A 269 27.11 -23.55 19.37
C ARG A 269 27.10 -22.17 18.71
N PHE A 270 26.93 -21.10 19.49
CA PHE A 270 26.76 -19.73 18.97
C PHE A 270 27.78 -18.75 19.57
N PRO A 271 29.10 -18.99 19.41
CA PRO A 271 30.14 -18.24 20.11
C PRO A 271 30.15 -16.74 19.79
N LYS A 272 29.85 -16.36 18.54
CA LYS A 272 29.75 -14.95 18.13
C LYS A 272 28.54 -14.26 18.77
N LEU A 273 27.39 -14.94 18.81
CA LEU A 273 26.16 -14.40 19.41
C LEU A 273 26.31 -14.26 20.93
N ALA A 274 26.96 -15.24 21.58
CA ALA A 274 27.28 -15.18 23.00
C ALA A 274 28.20 -13.99 23.33
N ALA A 275 29.24 -13.75 22.52
CA ALA A 275 30.12 -12.60 22.68
C ALA A 275 29.38 -11.25 22.51
N THR A 276 28.45 -11.16 21.56
CA THR A 276 27.63 -9.94 21.38
C THR A 276 26.58 -9.74 22.46
N ALA A 277 25.99 -10.82 22.98
CA ALA A 277 25.06 -10.73 24.10
C ALA A 277 25.78 -10.25 25.36
N ALA A 278 27.00 -10.73 25.59
CA ALA A 278 27.84 -10.30 26.71
C ALA A 278 28.26 -8.82 26.64
N SER A 279 28.29 -8.21 25.45
CA SER A 279 28.57 -6.77 25.32
C SER A 279 27.38 -5.87 25.64
N GLY A 280 26.21 -6.45 25.97
CA GLY A 280 25.02 -5.70 26.39
C GLY A 280 24.36 -4.87 25.28
N ILE A 281 24.68 -5.16 24.01
CA ILE A 281 24.10 -4.45 22.87
C ILE A 281 22.65 -4.87 22.70
N THR A 282 21.73 -3.91 22.78
CA THR A 282 20.31 -4.10 22.46
C THR A 282 20.02 -3.62 21.05
N LEU A 283 19.24 -4.40 20.30
CA LEU A 283 18.78 -4.00 18.97
C LEU A 283 17.58 -3.07 19.11
N ASP A 284 17.78 -1.81 18.72
CA ASP A 284 16.72 -0.80 18.61
C ASP A 284 16.42 -0.53 17.12
N LEU A 285 15.15 -0.56 16.75
CA LEU A 285 14.72 -0.37 15.36
C LEU A 285 15.09 1.02 14.82
N ASP A 286 15.05 2.05 15.66
CA ASP A 286 15.43 3.41 15.24
C ASP A 286 16.95 3.50 14.95
N GLN A 287 17.77 2.86 15.78
CA GLN A 287 19.22 2.77 15.54
C GLN A 287 19.55 1.91 14.31
N LEU A 288 18.85 0.80 14.11
CA LEU A 288 19.03 -0.07 12.95
C LEU A 288 18.60 0.63 11.66
N PHE A 289 17.53 1.43 11.72
CA PHE A 289 17.09 2.29 10.64
C PHE A 289 18.17 3.33 10.28
N GLU A 290 18.69 4.05 11.27
CA GLU A 290 19.69 5.09 11.01
C GLU A 290 20.99 4.48 10.45
N PHE A 291 21.47 3.39 11.07
CA PHE A 291 22.67 2.71 10.61
C PHE A 291 22.52 2.20 9.17
N GLY A 292 21.42 1.50 8.87
CA GLY A 292 21.20 0.95 7.54
C GLY A 292 20.93 2.02 6.49
N LEU A 293 20.24 3.12 6.83
CA LEU A 293 20.04 4.26 5.92
C LEU A 293 21.38 4.85 5.50
N GLN A 294 22.28 5.13 6.45
CA GLN A 294 23.60 5.66 6.13
C GLN A 294 24.38 4.69 5.25
N ARG A 295 24.38 3.39 5.56
CA ARG A 295 25.06 2.38 4.72
C ARG A 295 24.46 2.27 3.32
N HIS A 296 23.15 2.37 3.18
CA HIS A 296 22.45 2.35 1.88
C HIS A 296 22.87 3.55 1.02
N LEU A 297 22.84 4.75 1.61
CA LEU A 297 23.26 5.99 0.94
C LEU A 297 24.76 6.01 0.64
N ASP A 298 25.61 5.45 1.50
CA ASP A 298 27.05 5.28 1.27
C ASP A 298 27.29 4.36 0.06
N GLY A 299 26.54 3.25 -0.04
CA GLY A 299 26.58 2.35 -1.19
C GLY A 299 26.19 3.04 -2.51
N ILE A 300 25.15 3.86 -2.50
CA ILE A 300 24.74 4.66 -3.67
C ILE A 300 25.82 5.68 -4.01
N THR A 301 26.35 6.39 -3.01
CA THR A 301 27.45 7.35 -3.21
C THR A 301 28.64 6.67 -3.87
N HIS A 302 29.00 5.48 -3.40
CA HIS A 302 30.08 4.70 -3.98
C HIS A 302 29.79 4.28 -5.42
N HIS A 303 28.57 3.81 -5.71
CA HIS A 303 28.14 3.45 -7.07
C HIS A 303 28.26 4.64 -8.03
N LEU A 304 27.85 5.84 -7.60
CA LEU A 304 27.97 7.07 -8.38
C LEU A 304 29.43 7.44 -8.66
N THR A 305 30.31 7.32 -7.66
CA THR A 305 31.73 7.70 -7.81
C THR A 305 32.54 6.78 -8.73
N ARG A 306 32.17 5.50 -8.85
CA ARG A 306 32.86 4.56 -9.75
C ARG A 306 32.39 4.66 -11.21
N GLY A 307 31.34 5.43 -11.48
CA GLY A 307 30.62 5.43 -12.76
C GLY A 307 29.77 4.17 -12.92
N PRO A 308 28.65 4.23 -13.68
CA PRO A 308 27.86 3.05 -13.98
C PRO A 308 28.76 2.05 -14.72
N ALA A 309 29.00 0.88 -14.13
CA ALA A 309 29.68 -0.20 -14.85
C ALA A 309 28.93 -0.44 -16.16
N ALA A 310 29.64 -0.37 -17.29
CA ALA A 310 29.06 -0.66 -18.59
C ALA A 310 28.31 -2.00 -18.50
N PRO A 311 27.06 -2.09 -18.97
CA PRO A 311 26.31 -3.34 -18.89
C PRO A 311 27.13 -4.43 -19.56
N ALA A 312 27.39 -5.52 -18.84
CA ALA A 312 28.01 -6.71 -19.39
C ALA A 312 27.24 -7.08 -20.66
N GLY A 313 27.91 -7.01 -21.82
CA GLY A 313 27.28 -7.12 -23.13
C GLY A 313 26.35 -8.33 -23.19
N GLN A 314 25.11 -8.11 -23.60
CA GLN A 314 24.21 -9.20 -23.94
C GLN A 314 24.90 -10.09 -24.98
N PRO A 315 24.98 -11.42 -24.78
CA PRO A 315 25.56 -12.30 -25.77
C PRO A 315 24.76 -12.16 -27.07
N THR A 316 25.46 -11.69 -28.10
CA THR A 316 24.95 -11.54 -29.46
C THR A 316 24.37 -12.88 -29.91
N ARG A 317 23.04 -12.99 -29.99
CA ARG A 317 22.41 -14.15 -30.63
C ARG A 317 22.87 -14.18 -32.09
N PRO A 318 23.44 -15.29 -32.58
CA PRO A 318 23.87 -15.38 -33.97
C PRO A 318 22.64 -15.26 -34.88
N ARG A 319 22.70 -14.32 -35.83
CA ARG A 319 21.77 -14.24 -36.95
C ARG A 319 21.85 -15.57 -37.72
N ARG A 320 20.77 -16.36 -37.67
CA ARG A 320 20.59 -17.47 -38.61
C ARG A 320 20.51 -16.89 -40.02
N ARG A 321 21.43 -17.34 -40.87
CA ARG A 321 21.32 -17.24 -42.33
C ARG A 321 20.31 -18.26 -42.84
#